data_AF-A0A556QQG3-F1
#
_entry.id   AF-A0A556QQG3-F1
#
_cell.length_a   1.000
_cell.length_b   1.000
_cell.length_c   1.000
_cell.angle_alpha   90.00
_cell.angle_beta   90.00
_cell.angle_gamma   90.00
#
_symmetry.space_group_name_H-M   'P 1'
#
loop_
_entity.id
_entity.type
_entity.pdbx_description
1 polymer ?
#
loop_
_entity_poly.entity_id
_entity_poly.type
_entity_poly.pdbx_seq_one_letter_code
_entity_poly.pdbx_strand_id
1 'polypeptide(L)'
;MNVSSSFAARLLAGLLSLCMVSLPSFATCGGGGGGGKGGVVPNSKPTDTFRVSWKSLPPGKPAPKDAGVSLVILWFPVALDVAATSPLQRSAELTALGARCVFTGLVTPGNRELRKAHGIADDKEAVVITTREGVELNRVVATPDPVLTLEQVEGLTRSALASREAQLEALFASAAKKKSAGDTAGAAADLKTIWAERCLFAPQAQRAADALKVLGIIVTASASDQRLLDPAFAPLTGPALQTVRTALESGLKAELEARYAEAEEHYVHAVTLAPNDATALRFLGEFYRHQTGQWDRAGRLFNRILENPSDPIARAVALHGLGKMTIHAGRFAEGLAMFEQSLDAYPLPITYRNLAVYWFSEKQSDKAAGYMRQALALDLADTYNQIFAAVYLAAAGQTEDALKVARANEHVLEASYNLAAIWAQAGDRAKAMELLRRQFYTYEQYDAVRAMEMKEAREDYMFTSLHADAAFDTLTKDAKNAWMIGREFCAPDQLIPLTAAPGPRM
;
A
#
# COMPACT_ATOMS: atom_id res chain seq x y z
N MET A 1 4.90 70.05 -29.74
CA MET A 1 5.97 69.03 -29.78
C MET A 1 6.02 68.32 -28.43
N ASN A 2 6.45 67.05 -28.41
CA ASN A 2 6.46 66.09 -27.30
C ASN A 2 5.22 65.19 -27.12
N VAL A 3 4.89 64.44 -28.17
CA VAL A 3 4.06 63.21 -28.10
C VAL A 3 4.95 61.94 -28.05
N SER A 4 6.28 62.10 -27.89
CA SER A 4 7.24 60.98 -28.03
C SER A 4 7.51 60.15 -26.77
N SER A 5 7.08 60.58 -25.56
CA SER A 5 7.41 59.87 -24.32
C SER A 5 6.42 58.76 -23.92
N SER A 6 5.25 58.69 -24.55
CA SER A 6 4.20 57.72 -24.17
C SER A 6 4.33 56.35 -24.85
N PHE A 7 5.06 56.24 -25.95
CA PHE A 7 5.13 54.98 -26.71
C PHE A 7 6.25 54.07 -26.19
N ALA A 8 7.41 54.65 -25.84
CA ALA A 8 8.54 53.90 -25.28
C ALA A 8 8.22 53.31 -23.88
N ALA A 9 7.49 54.04 -23.03
CA ALA A 9 7.08 53.55 -21.71
C ALA A 9 6.05 52.41 -21.79
N ARG A 10 5.16 52.43 -22.79
CA ARG A 10 4.17 51.36 -23.02
C ARG A 10 4.78 50.11 -23.67
N LEU A 11 5.81 50.28 -24.49
CA LEU A 11 6.59 49.15 -25.03
C LEU A 11 7.44 48.46 -23.96
N LEU A 12 8.01 49.20 -23.00
CA LEU A 12 8.73 48.59 -21.87
C LEU A 12 7.79 47.82 -20.92
N ALA A 13 6.58 48.34 -20.67
CA ALA A 13 5.57 47.64 -19.86
C ALA A 13 5.01 46.38 -20.56
N GLY A 14 4.87 46.42 -21.88
CA GLY A 14 4.49 45.26 -22.70
C GLY A 14 5.56 44.18 -22.76
N LEU A 15 6.84 44.56 -22.85
CA LEU A 15 7.97 43.62 -22.82
C LEU A 15 8.23 43.03 -21.42
N LEU A 16 8.02 43.77 -20.34
CA LEU A 16 8.04 43.18 -18.99
C LEU A 16 6.87 42.22 -18.74
N SER A 17 5.73 42.45 -19.37
CA SER A 17 4.55 41.55 -19.27
C SER A 17 4.71 40.28 -20.12
N LEU A 18 5.48 40.33 -21.22
CA LEU A 18 5.83 39.14 -22.02
C LEU A 18 7.02 38.34 -21.47
N CYS A 19 7.82 38.92 -20.56
CA CYS A 19 8.87 38.19 -19.84
C CYS A 19 8.37 37.51 -18.55
N MET A 20 7.09 37.68 -18.18
CA MET A 20 6.40 36.73 -17.31
C MET A 20 5.85 35.58 -18.15
N VAL A 21 6.74 34.89 -18.86
CA VAL A 21 6.55 33.45 -19.00
C VAL A 21 6.54 32.97 -17.57
N SER A 22 5.35 32.61 -17.07
CA SER A 22 5.23 31.73 -15.92
C SER A 22 6.09 30.53 -16.27
N LEU A 23 7.34 30.54 -15.82
CA LEU A 23 8.13 29.33 -15.68
C LEU A 23 7.16 28.39 -14.98
N PRO A 24 6.85 27.21 -15.54
CA PRO A 24 6.20 26.21 -14.72
C PRO A 24 7.07 26.13 -13.47
N SER A 25 6.49 26.41 -12.30
CA SER A 25 7.09 25.99 -11.05
C SER A 25 7.28 24.50 -11.24
N PHE A 26 8.49 24.09 -11.67
CA PHE A 26 8.87 22.71 -11.65
C PHE A 26 8.80 22.38 -10.17
N ALA A 27 7.73 21.69 -9.77
CA ALA A 27 7.64 21.07 -8.46
C ALA A 27 8.86 20.15 -8.38
N THR A 28 9.90 20.60 -7.69
CA THR A 28 11.04 19.76 -7.37
C THR A 28 10.57 18.83 -6.28
N CYS A 29 9.99 17.68 -6.66
CA CYS A 29 9.80 16.57 -5.73
C CYS A 29 11.18 15.98 -5.44
N GLY A 30 11.95 16.73 -4.64
CA GLY A 30 13.19 16.28 -4.02
C GLY A 30 12.97 14.96 -3.29
N GLY A 31 13.92 14.05 -3.43
CA GLY A 31 13.81 12.69 -2.96
C GLY A 31 13.49 12.59 -1.48
N GLY A 32 12.31 12.08 -1.16
CA GLY A 32 12.21 11.24 0.03
C GLY A 32 13.00 9.98 -0.26
N GLY A 33 14.29 9.96 0.11
CA GLY A 33 15.22 8.87 -0.16
C GLY A 33 14.54 7.51 0.02
N GLY A 34 14.77 6.60 -0.92
CA GLY A 34 13.98 5.40 -1.14
C GLY A 34 14.01 4.35 -0.03
N GLY A 35 14.55 4.69 1.16
CA GLY A 35 14.72 3.86 2.36
C GLY A 35 13.41 3.37 2.97
N GLY A 36 12.60 2.66 2.21
CA GLY A 36 11.61 1.73 2.73
C GLY A 36 12.14 0.33 2.47
N LYS A 37 12.08 -0.55 3.47
CA LYS A 37 12.19 -1.99 3.27
C LYS A 37 11.03 -2.38 2.33
N GLY A 38 11.32 -2.75 1.08
CA GLY A 38 10.33 -2.91 0.03
C GLY A 38 9.26 -3.92 0.45
N GLY A 39 7.98 -3.53 0.35
CA GLY A 39 6.87 -4.40 0.74
C GLY A 39 6.66 -4.58 2.24
N VAL A 40 7.45 -3.95 3.11
CA VAL A 40 7.26 -4.05 4.57
C VAL A 40 6.36 -2.92 5.04
N VAL A 41 5.24 -3.27 5.69
CA VAL A 41 4.35 -2.28 6.32
C VAL A 41 5.01 -1.81 7.62
N PRO A 42 4.88 -0.53 8.04
CA PRO A 42 5.55 -0.07 9.26
C PRO A 42 5.08 -0.83 10.50
N ASN A 43 5.95 -0.90 11.52
CA ASN A 43 5.85 -1.79 12.68
C ASN A 43 5.96 -3.30 12.40
N SER A 44 6.21 -3.74 11.16
CA SER A 44 6.29 -5.18 10.89
C SER A 44 7.71 -5.74 11.05
N LYS A 45 7.80 -6.92 11.65
CA LYS A 45 9.07 -7.64 11.79
C LYS A 45 9.52 -8.15 10.42
N PRO A 46 10.83 -8.41 10.23
CA PRO A 46 11.44 -9.03 9.04
C PRO A 46 10.78 -10.29 8.47
N THR A 47 9.79 -10.89 9.14
CA THR A 47 9.13 -12.15 8.75
C THR A 47 7.65 -11.96 8.46
N ASP A 48 7.12 -10.74 8.54
CA ASP A 48 5.68 -10.50 8.59
C ASP A 48 5.08 -10.31 7.19
N THR A 49 5.08 -11.40 6.41
CA THR A 49 4.67 -11.40 5.00
C THR A 49 3.16 -11.21 4.81
N PHE A 50 2.34 -11.92 5.59
CA PHE A 50 0.87 -11.86 5.57
C PHE A 50 0.32 -11.03 6.73
N ARG A 51 0.33 -9.71 6.56
CA ARG A 51 -0.22 -8.78 7.55
C ARG A 51 -1.73 -8.60 7.33
N VAL A 52 -2.48 -8.65 8.42
CA VAL A 52 -3.92 -8.39 8.38
C VAL A 52 -4.17 -6.90 8.27
N SER A 53 -5.10 -6.51 7.39
CA SER A 53 -5.43 -5.12 7.07
C SER A 53 -6.37 -4.47 8.08
N TRP A 54 -6.06 -4.61 9.38
CA TRP A 54 -6.84 -4.04 10.47
C TRP A 54 -7.01 -2.52 10.30
N LYS A 55 -8.20 -2.10 9.85
CA LYS A 55 -8.54 -0.67 9.69
C LYS A 55 -8.92 -0.09 11.04
N SER A 56 -8.24 0.98 11.45
CA SER A 56 -8.48 1.61 12.75
C SER A 56 -9.85 2.27 12.82
N LEU A 57 -10.57 2.01 13.91
CA LEU A 57 -11.87 2.59 14.26
C LEU A 57 -11.72 3.43 15.55
N PRO A 58 -11.25 4.69 15.46
CA PRO A 58 -11.15 5.63 16.58
C PRO A 58 -12.52 6.06 17.13
N PRO A 59 -12.59 6.81 18.25
CA PRO A 59 -13.85 7.34 18.77
C PRO A 59 -14.70 8.03 17.68
N GLY A 60 -16.00 7.74 17.65
CA GLY A 60 -16.95 8.28 16.67
C GLY A 60 -16.86 7.67 15.27
N LYS A 61 -15.96 6.70 15.02
CA LYS A 61 -15.95 5.93 13.76
C LYS A 61 -16.76 4.64 13.92
N PRO A 62 -17.87 4.46 13.19
CA PRO A 62 -18.66 3.24 13.23
C PRO A 62 -18.00 2.13 12.40
N ALA A 63 -18.47 0.89 12.59
CA ALA A 63 -18.19 -0.19 11.64
C ALA A 63 -18.81 0.15 10.26
N PRO A 64 -18.17 -0.27 9.15
CA PRO A 64 -18.67 0.03 7.81
C PRO A 64 -19.99 -0.68 7.53
N LYS A 65 -20.83 -0.01 6.74
CA LYS A 65 -22.11 -0.52 6.25
C LYS A 65 -22.18 -0.56 4.73
N ASP A 66 -21.02 -0.44 4.08
CA ASP A 66 -20.92 -0.38 2.62
C ASP A 66 -21.49 -1.64 1.98
N ALA A 67 -22.17 -1.48 0.84
CA ALA A 67 -22.80 -2.61 0.15
C ALA A 67 -21.80 -3.67 -0.31
N GLY A 68 -20.52 -3.31 -0.46
CA GLY A 68 -19.42 -4.21 -0.81
C GLY A 68 -18.83 -5.01 0.37
N VAL A 69 -19.35 -4.83 1.59
CA VAL A 69 -18.95 -5.63 2.76
C VAL A 69 -20.07 -6.60 3.09
N SER A 70 -19.75 -7.88 3.27
CA SER A 70 -20.70 -8.92 3.73
C SER A 70 -20.44 -9.29 5.19
N LEU A 71 -19.17 -9.42 5.56
CA LEU A 71 -18.72 -9.79 6.90
C LEU A 71 -17.85 -8.71 7.52
N VAL A 72 -18.06 -8.42 8.80
CA VAL A 72 -17.26 -7.45 9.57
C VAL A 72 -16.65 -8.17 10.76
N ILE A 73 -15.33 -8.22 10.82
CA ILE A 73 -14.55 -8.74 11.94
C ILE A 73 -14.04 -7.54 12.75
N LEU A 74 -14.53 -7.38 13.97
CA LEU A 74 -14.15 -6.30 14.88
C LEU A 74 -13.26 -6.84 15.99
N TRP A 75 -12.05 -6.31 16.08
CA TRP A 75 -11.10 -6.60 17.15
C TRP A 75 -11.06 -5.45 18.15
N PHE A 76 -11.28 -5.77 19.42
CA PHE A 76 -11.33 -4.84 20.55
C PHE A 76 -10.13 -5.10 21.46
N PRO A 77 -8.90 -4.62 21.15
CA PRO A 77 -7.75 -4.78 22.02
C PRO A 77 -7.89 -3.94 23.31
N VAL A 78 -7.31 -4.38 24.43
CA VAL A 78 -7.31 -3.58 25.68
C VAL A 78 -6.46 -2.31 25.55
N ALA A 79 -5.41 -2.35 24.75
CA ALA A 79 -4.50 -1.24 24.48
C ALA A 79 -3.84 -1.38 23.10
N LEU A 80 -3.39 -0.26 22.51
CA LEU A 80 -2.83 -0.27 21.15
C LEU A 80 -1.43 -0.90 21.07
N ASP A 81 -0.65 -0.85 22.13
CA ASP A 81 0.64 -1.51 22.27
C ASP A 81 0.49 -3.04 22.36
N VAL A 82 -0.52 -3.52 23.09
CA VAL A 82 -0.93 -4.93 23.10
C VAL A 82 -1.34 -5.36 21.69
N ALA A 83 -2.13 -4.53 20.98
CA ALA A 83 -2.52 -4.82 19.61
C ALA A 83 -1.31 -4.86 18.66
N ALA A 84 -0.36 -3.93 18.81
CA ALA A 84 0.82 -3.86 17.94
C ALA A 84 1.71 -5.10 18.04
N THR A 85 1.77 -5.74 19.21
CA THR A 85 2.59 -6.94 19.45
C THR A 85 1.81 -8.26 19.35
N SER A 86 0.50 -8.19 19.15
CA SER A 86 -0.39 -9.35 19.09
C SER A 86 -0.11 -10.26 17.87
N PRO A 87 -0.23 -11.59 18.02
CA PRO A 87 -0.18 -12.51 16.88
C PRO A 87 -1.28 -12.23 15.84
N LEU A 88 -2.38 -11.58 16.23
CA LEU A 88 -3.49 -11.24 15.32
C LEU A 88 -3.12 -10.26 14.21
N GLN A 89 -1.97 -9.60 14.31
CA GLN A 89 -1.44 -8.77 13.23
C GLN A 89 -1.08 -9.59 11.98
N ARG A 90 -0.94 -10.92 12.12
CA ARG A 90 -0.35 -11.79 11.09
C ARG A 90 -1.21 -13.02 10.88
N SER A 91 -1.86 -13.10 9.73
CA SER A 91 -2.68 -14.25 9.34
C SER A 91 -2.88 -14.23 7.84
N ALA A 92 -2.47 -15.29 7.16
CA ALA A 92 -2.73 -15.39 5.73
C ALA A 92 -4.21 -15.61 5.45
N GLU A 93 -4.92 -16.32 6.33
CA GLU A 93 -6.36 -16.56 6.18
C GLU A 93 -7.12 -15.23 6.24
N LEU A 94 -6.88 -14.40 7.27
CA LEU A 94 -7.54 -13.11 7.41
C LEU A 94 -7.07 -12.10 6.33
N THR A 95 -5.80 -12.13 5.90
CA THR A 95 -5.32 -11.32 4.77
C THR A 95 -6.07 -11.69 3.48
N ALA A 96 -6.22 -12.98 3.18
CA ALA A 96 -6.92 -13.45 1.99
C ALA A 96 -8.41 -13.09 2.01
N LEU A 97 -9.05 -13.13 3.19
CA LEU A 97 -10.42 -12.66 3.36
C LEU A 97 -10.55 -11.14 3.15
N GLY A 98 -9.53 -10.36 3.48
CA GLY A 98 -9.47 -8.93 3.19
C GLY A 98 -9.49 -8.59 1.70
N ALA A 99 -9.11 -9.53 0.82
CA ALA A 99 -9.24 -9.40 -0.64
C ALA A 99 -10.67 -9.71 -1.15
N ARG A 100 -11.56 -10.10 -0.25
CA ARG A 100 -12.97 -10.42 -0.48
C ARG A 100 -13.84 -9.41 0.26
N CYS A 101 -15.12 -9.71 0.43
CA CYS A 101 -16.09 -8.82 1.08
C CYS A 101 -16.04 -8.91 2.62
N VAL A 102 -14.84 -9.06 3.19
CA VAL A 102 -14.61 -9.07 4.63
C VAL A 102 -13.87 -7.80 5.04
N PHE A 103 -14.47 -7.04 5.96
CA PHE A 103 -13.81 -5.94 6.62
C PHE A 103 -13.17 -6.40 7.93
N THR A 104 -11.91 -6.04 8.15
CA THR A 104 -11.21 -6.21 9.43
C THR A 104 -11.01 -4.85 10.10
N GLY A 105 -11.61 -4.67 11.27
CA GLY A 105 -11.60 -3.42 12.03
C GLY A 105 -10.91 -3.56 13.36
N LEU A 106 -9.98 -2.66 13.68
CA LEU A 106 -9.39 -2.53 15.01
C LEU A 106 -10.10 -1.40 15.75
N VAL A 107 -10.94 -1.77 16.70
CA VAL A 107 -11.70 -0.84 17.54
C VAL A 107 -10.78 -0.33 18.65
N THR A 108 -10.35 0.93 18.52
CA THR A 108 -9.44 1.52 19.51
C THR A 108 -10.06 1.51 20.92
N PRO A 109 -9.26 1.44 22.00
CA PRO A 109 -9.78 1.49 23.38
C PRO A 109 -10.67 2.71 23.69
N GLY A 110 -10.47 3.82 22.97
CA GLY A 110 -11.28 5.03 23.11
C GLY A 110 -12.67 4.94 22.47
N ASN A 111 -12.92 4.00 21.56
CA ASN A 111 -14.22 3.85 20.90
C ASN A 111 -15.24 3.14 21.81
N ARG A 112 -15.70 3.88 22.82
CA ARG A 112 -16.67 3.41 23.83
C ARG A 112 -18.04 3.07 23.25
N GLU A 113 -18.40 3.69 22.13
CA GLU A 113 -19.67 3.46 21.44
C GLU A 113 -19.76 2.03 20.91
N LEU A 114 -18.76 1.58 20.13
CA LEU A 114 -18.72 0.21 19.62
C LEU A 114 -18.53 -0.82 20.73
N ARG A 115 -17.70 -0.53 21.74
CA ARG A 115 -17.54 -1.42 22.90
C ARG A 115 -18.88 -1.66 23.61
N LYS A 116 -19.62 -0.58 23.89
CA LYS A 116 -20.94 -0.66 24.51
C LYS A 116 -21.94 -1.38 23.61
N ALA A 117 -21.94 -1.11 22.31
CA ALA A 117 -22.83 -1.75 21.34
C ALA A 117 -22.67 -3.29 21.31
N HIS A 118 -21.44 -3.79 21.54
CA HIS A 118 -21.15 -5.23 21.57
C HIS A 118 -21.01 -5.81 23.00
N GLY A 119 -21.24 -5.01 24.04
CA GLY A 119 -21.11 -5.45 25.44
C GLY A 119 -19.69 -5.88 25.82
N ILE A 120 -18.67 -5.24 25.26
CA ILE A 120 -17.25 -5.52 25.56
C ILE A 120 -16.77 -4.59 26.66
N ALA A 121 -16.30 -5.17 27.77
CA ALA A 121 -15.72 -4.41 28.88
C ALA A 121 -14.40 -3.74 28.48
N ASP A 122 -14.05 -2.64 29.15
CA ASP A 122 -12.85 -1.84 28.83
C ASP A 122 -11.54 -2.61 29.08
N ASP A 123 -11.55 -3.55 30.03
CA ASP A 123 -10.41 -4.37 30.45
C ASP A 123 -10.35 -5.72 29.72
N LYS A 124 -11.19 -5.94 28.71
CA LYS A 124 -11.24 -7.19 27.95
C LYS A 124 -10.82 -6.99 26.50
N GLU A 125 -10.01 -7.94 26.04
CA GLU A 125 -9.79 -8.15 24.61
C GLU A 125 -10.87 -9.07 24.06
N ALA A 126 -11.41 -8.72 22.91
CA ALA A 126 -12.41 -9.53 22.22
C ALA A 126 -12.29 -9.42 20.70
N VAL A 127 -12.77 -10.44 19.99
CA VAL A 127 -13.09 -10.36 18.57
C VAL A 127 -14.56 -10.73 18.39
N VAL A 128 -15.29 -9.92 17.62
CA VAL A 128 -16.69 -10.12 17.29
C VAL A 128 -16.83 -10.14 15.77
N ILE A 129 -17.54 -11.14 15.25
CA ILE A 129 -17.87 -11.26 13.83
C ILE A 129 -19.34 -10.93 13.65
N THR A 130 -19.63 -10.02 12.73
CA THR A 130 -20.98 -9.53 12.46
C THR A 130 -21.28 -9.52 10.96
N THR A 131 -22.56 -9.50 10.59
CA THR A 131 -22.98 -9.08 9.25
C THR A 131 -22.76 -7.58 9.08
N ARG A 132 -22.80 -7.07 7.84
CA ARG A 132 -22.75 -5.62 7.58
C ARG A 132 -23.85 -4.81 8.27
N GLU A 133 -25.00 -5.44 8.58
CA GLU A 133 -26.09 -4.82 9.33
C GLU A 133 -25.82 -4.75 10.85
N GLY A 134 -24.73 -5.36 11.32
CA GLY A 134 -24.36 -5.42 12.73
C GLY A 134 -24.99 -6.60 13.48
N VAL A 135 -25.58 -7.57 12.78
CA VAL A 135 -26.06 -8.81 13.40
C VAL A 135 -24.86 -9.66 13.78
N GLU A 136 -24.73 -9.96 15.07
CA GLU A 136 -23.64 -10.78 15.56
C GLU A 136 -23.79 -12.24 15.14
N LEU A 137 -22.70 -12.79 14.60
CA LEU A 137 -22.61 -14.17 14.15
C LEU A 137 -21.84 -15.03 15.16
N ASN A 138 -20.73 -14.49 15.68
CA ASN A 138 -19.89 -15.19 16.64
C ASN A 138 -18.99 -14.22 17.40
N ARG A 139 -18.49 -14.64 18.58
CA ARG A 139 -17.52 -13.86 19.36
C ARG A 139 -16.54 -14.75 20.11
N VAL A 140 -15.37 -14.17 20.41
CA VAL A 140 -14.42 -14.69 21.40
C VAL A 140 -13.98 -13.55 22.31
N VAL A 141 -13.90 -13.81 23.61
CA VAL A 141 -13.40 -12.88 24.62
C VAL A 141 -12.25 -13.58 25.33
N ALA A 142 -11.15 -12.87 25.56
CA ALA A 142 -10.00 -13.42 26.27
C ALA A 142 -10.40 -13.83 27.70
N THR A 143 -10.08 -15.08 28.08
CA THR A 143 -10.30 -15.66 29.42
C THR A 143 -8.96 -16.00 30.05
N PRO A 144 -8.80 -15.76 31.36
CA PRO A 144 -7.75 -14.95 31.97
C PRO A 144 -6.33 -15.27 31.47
N ASP A 145 -6.03 -14.79 30.27
CA ASP A 145 -4.69 -14.54 29.72
C ASP A 145 -4.86 -13.32 28.80
N PRO A 146 -3.92 -12.36 28.81
CA PRO A 146 -4.22 -10.99 28.35
C PRO A 146 -4.39 -10.85 26.83
N VAL A 147 -4.16 -11.91 26.05
CA VAL A 147 -4.18 -11.83 24.59
C VAL A 147 -4.86 -13.04 23.94
N LEU A 148 -5.73 -12.79 22.97
CA LEU A 148 -6.31 -13.78 22.07
C LEU A 148 -5.24 -14.44 21.20
N THR A 149 -5.32 -15.76 21.08
CA THR A 149 -4.47 -16.50 20.14
C THR A 149 -5.00 -16.38 18.72
N LEU A 150 -4.11 -16.55 17.74
CA LEU A 150 -4.50 -16.54 16.33
C LEU A 150 -5.50 -17.66 16.01
N GLU A 151 -5.28 -18.87 16.51
CA GLU A 151 -6.16 -20.02 16.25
C GLU A 151 -7.58 -19.80 16.78
N GLN A 152 -7.74 -19.11 17.92
CA GLN A 152 -9.07 -18.74 18.41
C GLN A 152 -9.82 -17.86 17.41
N VAL A 153 -9.15 -16.87 16.80
CA VAL A 153 -9.77 -15.92 15.87
C VAL A 153 -9.98 -16.53 14.49
N GLU A 154 -9.02 -17.29 13.98
CA GLU A 154 -9.19 -18.02 12.72
C GLU A 154 -10.27 -19.09 12.85
N GLY A 155 -10.28 -19.87 13.93
CA GLY A 155 -11.33 -20.85 14.22
C GLY A 155 -12.72 -20.22 14.32
N LEU A 156 -12.84 -19.06 14.99
CA LEU A 156 -14.08 -18.27 15.04
C LEU A 156 -14.57 -17.90 13.63
N THR A 157 -13.64 -17.46 12.77
CA THR A 157 -13.91 -17.03 11.40
C THR A 157 -14.34 -18.21 10.53
N ARG A 158 -13.61 -19.33 10.58
CA ARG A 158 -13.98 -20.58 9.88
C ARG A 158 -15.37 -21.06 10.30
N SER A 159 -15.68 -21.03 11.59
CA SER A 159 -17.00 -21.40 12.11
C SER A 159 -18.12 -20.51 11.56
N ALA A 160 -17.91 -19.19 11.52
CA ALA A 160 -18.88 -18.24 10.98
C ALA A 160 -19.12 -18.46 9.47
N LEU A 161 -18.04 -18.70 8.70
CA LEU A 161 -18.13 -18.99 7.27
C LEU A 161 -18.85 -20.32 7.00
N ALA A 162 -18.52 -21.39 7.74
CA ALA A 162 -19.15 -22.70 7.61
C ALA A 162 -20.65 -22.66 7.96
N SER A 163 -21.04 -21.91 9.00
CA SER A 163 -22.45 -21.73 9.34
C SER A 163 -23.22 -21.03 8.20
N ARG A 164 -22.62 -19.99 7.61
CA ARG A 164 -23.23 -19.27 6.49
C ARG A 164 -23.30 -20.14 5.24
N GLU A 165 -22.27 -20.92 4.94
CA GLU A 165 -22.29 -21.91 3.85
C GLU A 165 -23.43 -22.92 4.02
N ALA A 166 -23.62 -23.47 5.21
CA ALA A 166 -24.73 -24.39 5.49
C ALA A 166 -26.11 -23.74 5.28
N GLN A 167 -26.27 -22.44 5.58
CA GLN A 167 -27.49 -21.69 5.28
C GLN A 167 -27.72 -21.56 3.77
N LEU A 168 -26.67 -21.36 2.97
CA LEU A 168 -26.77 -21.33 1.50
C LEU A 168 -27.18 -22.70 0.93
N GLU A 169 -26.64 -23.80 1.47
CA GLU A 169 -27.06 -25.15 1.07
C GLU A 169 -28.53 -25.44 1.44
N ALA A 170 -29.00 -24.94 2.58
CA ALA A 170 -30.42 -25.01 2.94
C ALA A 170 -31.31 -24.22 1.96
N LEU A 171 -30.84 -23.06 1.45
CA LEU A 171 -31.54 -22.31 0.41
C LEU A 171 -31.60 -23.07 -0.92
N PHE A 172 -30.56 -23.82 -1.29
CA PHE A 172 -30.63 -24.70 -2.46
C PHE A 172 -31.72 -25.77 -2.31
N ALA A 173 -31.80 -26.42 -1.14
CA ALA A 173 -32.85 -27.40 -0.86
C ALA A 173 -34.26 -26.76 -0.90
N SER A 174 -34.41 -25.56 -0.34
CA SER A 174 -35.64 -24.77 -0.41
C SER A 174 -36.03 -24.43 -1.85
N ALA A 175 -35.08 -23.94 -2.66
CA ALA A 175 -35.31 -23.60 -4.06
C ALA A 175 -35.77 -24.82 -4.87
N ALA A 176 -35.12 -25.98 -4.67
CA ALA A 176 -35.50 -27.23 -5.33
C ALA A 176 -36.93 -27.65 -4.97
N LYS A 177 -37.29 -27.57 -3.68
CA LYS A 177 -38.65 -27.86 -3.21
C LYS A 177 -39.69 -26.90 -3.81
N LYS A 178 -39.43 -25.59 -3.78
CA LYS A 178 -40.33 -24.57 -4.36
C LYS A 178 -40.54 -24.79 -5.86
N LYS A 179 -39.46 -25.05 -6.60
CA LYS A 179 -39.53 -25.38 -8.03
C LYS A 179 -40.38 -26.63 -8.29
N SER A 180 -40.20 -27.70 -7.51
CA SER A 180 -40.99 -28.93 -7.66
C SER A 180 -42.48 -28.72 -7.35
N ALA A 181 -42.81 -27.73 -6.52
CA ALA A 181 -44.18 -27.32 -6.21
C ALA A 181 -44.76 -26.31 -7.22
N GLY A 182 -44.05 -25.98 -8.30
CA GLY A 182 -44.46 -25.00 -9.31
C GLY A 182 -44.18 -23.53 -8.93
N ASP A 183 -43.63 -23.25 -7.75
CA ASP A 183 -43.24 -21.91 -7.32
C ASP A 183 -41.87 -21.51 -7.89
N THR A 184 -41.85 -21.18 -9.17
CA THR A 184 -40.64 -20.73 -9.88
C THR A 184 -40.14 -19.38 -9.35
N ALA A 185 -41.04 -18.50 -8.91
CA ALA A 185 -40.69 -17.18 -8.40
C ALA A 185 -39.96 -17.27 -7.05
N GLY A 186 -40.48 -18.07 -6.12
CA GLY A 186 -39.83 -18.33 -4.84
C GLY A 186 -38.53 -19.10 -4.97
N ALA A 187 -38.44 -20.06 -5.89
CA ALA A 187 -37.17 -20.73 -6.19
C ALA A 187 -36.12 -19.74 -6.73
N ALA A 188 -36.52 -18.85 -7.64
CA ALA A 188 -35.63 -17.80 -8.14
C ALA A 188 -35.21 -16.81 -7.05
N ALA A 189 -36.08 -16.48 -6.09
CA ALA A 189 -35.74 -15.60 -4.97
C ALA A 189 -34.67 -16.20 -4.05
N ASP A 190 -34.79 -17.49 -3.71
CA ASP A 190 -33.78 -18.21 -2.92
C ASP A 190 -32.43 -18.22 -3.65
N LEU A 191 -32.41 -18.58 -4.94
CA LEU A 191 -31.18 -18.63 -5.74
C LEU A 191 -30.53 -17.25 -5.90
N LYS A 192 -31.33 -16.17 -6.04
CA LYS A 192 -30.81 -14.79 -6.07
C LYS A 192 -30.18 -14.39 -4.74
N THR A 193 -30.69 -14.91 -3.62
CA THR A 193 -30.09 -14.70 -2.30
C THR A 193 -28.72 -15.37 -2.22
N ILE A 194 -28.58 -16.59 -2.75
CA ILE A 194 -27.27 -17.26 -2.83
C ILE A 194 -26.31 -16.49 -3.75
N TRP A 195 -26.78 -16.02 -4.92
CA TRP A 195 -25.97 -15.21 -5.84
C TRP A 195 -25.48 -13.88 -5.23
N ALA A 196 -26.25 -13.30 -4.29
CA ALA A 196 -25.83 -12.08 -3.61
C ALA A 196 -24.55 -12.27 -2.78
N GLU A 197 -24.26 -13.51 -2.34
CA GLU A 197 -23.10 -13.87 -1.51
C GLU A 197 -21.85 -14.29 -2.33
N ARG A 198 -21.88 -14.11 -3.65
CA ARG A 198 -20.82 -14.51 -4.61
C ARG A 198 -19.40 -14.09 -4.27
N CYS A 199 -19.26 -13.00 -3.51
CA CYS A 199 -17.96 -12.49 -3.14
C CYS A 199 -17.21 -13.39 -2.14
N LEU A 200 -17.95 -14.07 -1.25
CA LEU A 200 -17.41 -15.00 -0.25
C LEU A 200 -17.61 -16.46 -0.65
N PHE A 201 -18.72 -16.77 -1.32
CA PHE A 201 -19.15 -18.14 -1.65
C PHE A 201 -19.25 -18.33 -3.16
N ALA A 202 -18.13 -18.14 -3.86
CA ALA A 202 -18.05 -18.24 -5.31
C ALA A 202 -18.58 -19.59 -5.87
N PRO A 203 -18.24 -20.76 -5.29
CA PRO A 203 -18.78 -22.04 -5.78
C PRO A 203 -20.31 -22.13 -5.70
N GLN A 204 -20.89 -21.69 -4.57
CA GLN A 204 -22.34 -21.64 -4.37
C GLN A 204 -23.00 -20.65 -5.32
N ALA A 205 -22.41 -19.47 -5.50
CA ALA A 205 -22.93 -18.48 -6.42
C ALA A 205 -22.93 -18.97 -7.88
N GLN A 206 -21.89 -19.67 -8.32
CA GLN A 206 -21.86 -20.23 -9.68
C GLN A 206 -22.97 -21.28 -9.87
N ARG A 207 -23.13 -22.20 -8.90
CA ARG A 207 -24.24 -23.17 -8.90
C ARG A 207 -25.61 -22.48 -8.92
N ALA A 208 -25.77 -21.37 -8.19
CA ALA A 208 -27.00 -20.60 -8.18
C ALA A 208 -27.27 -19.89 -9.50
N ALA A 209 -26.24 -19.33 -10.15
CA ALA A 209 -26.35 -18.72 -11.47
C ALA A 209 -26.78 -19.74 -12.53
N ASP A 210 -26.20 -20.94 -12.51
CA ASP A 210 -26.57 -22.03 -13.42
C ASP A 210 -28.02 -22.47 -13.21
N ALA A 211 -28.45 -22.60 -11.95
CA ALA A 211 -29.82 -22.92 -11.61
C ALA A 211 -30.82 -21.82 -12.03
N LEU A 212 -30.46 -20.54 -11.87
CA LEU A 212 -31.26 -19.40 -12.33
C LEU A 212 -31.40 -19.39 -13.85
N LYS A 213 -30.34 -19.73 -14.58
CA LYS A 213 -30.37 -19.83 -16.04
C LYS A 213 -31.39 -20.88 -16.52
N VAL A 214 -31.51 -22.01 -15.82
CA VAL A 214 -32.55 -23.02 -16.09
C VAL A 214 -33.97 -22.47 -15.88
N LEU A 215 -34.14 -21.46 -15.01
CA LEU A 215 -35.40 -20.74 -14.83
C LEU A 215 -35.59 -19.57 -15.81
N GLY A 216 -34.71 -19.42 -16.80
CA GLY A 216 -34.74 -18.32 -17.76
C GLY A 216 -34.22 -16.98 -17.21
N ILE A 217 -33.54 -16.99 -16.07
CA ILE A 217 -33.01 -15.78 -15.41
C ILE A 217 -31.50 -15.75 -15.54
N ILE A 218 -30.97 -14.71 -16.18
CA ILE A 218 -29.52 -14.49 -16.30
C ILE A 218 -29.13 -13.43 -15.27
N VAL A 219 -28.21 -13.78 -14.39
CA VAL A 219 -27.59 -12.85 -13.44
C VAL A 219 -26.27 -12.35 -14.00
N THR A 220 -25.94 -11.10 -13.72
CA THR A 220 -24.69 -10.46 -14.14
C THR A 220 -23.86 -10.06 -12.93
N ALA A 221 -22.54 -10.06 -13.10
CA ALA A 221 -21.55 -9.63 -12.14
C ALA A 221 -20.73 -8.49 -12.75
N SER A 222 -20.30 -7.52 -11.94
CA SER A 222 -19.31 -6.53 -12.36
C SER A 222 -18.00 -7.23 -12.74
N ALA A 223 -17.10 -6.53 -13.44
CA ALA A 223 -15.79 -7.11 -13.78
C ALA A 223 -15.00 -7.55 -12.54
N SER A 224 -15.10 -6.81 -11.42
CA SER A 224 -14.48 -7.20 -10.15
C SER A 224 -15.10 -8.46 -9.56
N ASP A 225 -16.43 -8.57 -9.60
CA ASP A 225 -17.16 -9.74 -9.10
C ASP A 225 -16.90 -10.98 -9.96
N GLN A 226 -16.69 -10.82 -11.26
CA GLN A 226 -16.31 -11.92 -12.15
C GLN A 226 -14.95 -12.50 -11.79
N ARG A 227 -13.96 -11.66 -11.44
CA ARG A 227 -12.65 -12.15 -10.97
C ARG A 227 -12.76 -12.88 -9.63
N LEU A 228 -13.67 -12.46 -8.75
CA LEU A 228 -13.93 -13.16 -7.49
C LEU A 228 -14.53 -14.56 -7.69
N LEU A 229 -15.28 -14.76 -8.78
CA LEU A 229 -15.89 -16.05 -9.14
C LEU A 229 -14.92 -17.01 -9.82
N ASP A 230 -13.85 -16.50 -10.43
CA ASP A 230 -12.86 -17.32 -11.12
C ASP A 230 -12.00 -18.11 -10.10
N PRO A 231 -11.96 -19.45 -10.19
CA PRO A 231 -11.14 -20.30 -9.32
C PRO A 231 -9.66 -19.93 -9.30
N ALA A 232 -9.13 -19.29 -10.34
CA ALA A 232 -7.75 -18.80 -10.38
C ALA A 232 -7.44 -17.72 -9.32
N PHE A 233 -8.46 -17.12 -8.71
CA PHE A 233 -8.33 -16.15 -7.62
C PHE A 233 -8.74 -16.72 -6.25
N ALA A 234 -9.07 -18.01 -6.16
CA ALA A 234 -9.41 -18.64 -4.89
C ALA A 234 -8.25 -18.46 -3.88
N PRO A 235 -8.55 -18.17 -2.60
CA PRO A 235 -7.53 -18.10 -1.56
C PRO A 235 -6.66 -19.36 -1.51
N LEU A 236 -5.36 -19.19 -1.35
CA LEU A 236 -4.45 -20.30 -1.09
C LEU A 236 -4.77 -20.92 0.27
N THR A 237 -4.69 -22.25 0.36
CA THR A 237 -4.90 -22.98 1.61
C THR A 237 -3.86 -24.08 1.79
N GLY A 238 -3.73 -24.57 3.02
CA GLY A 238 -2.95 -25.78 3.34
C GLY A 238 -1.49 -25.70 2.88
N PRO A 239 -0.94 -26.78 2.29
CA PRO A 239 0.47 -26.84 1.89
C PRO A 239 0.88 -25.78 0.87
N ALA A 240 0.00 -25.43 -0.08
CA ALA A 240 0.33 -24.44 -1.11
C ALA A 240 0.56 -23.05 -0.50
N LEU A 241 -0.30 -22.64 0.43
CA LEU A 241 -0.14 -21.42 1.20
C LEU A 241 1.17 -21.42 2.00
N GLN A 242 1.50 -22.55 2.64
CA GLN A 242 2.72 -22.65 3.43
C GLN A 242 3.98 -22.52 2.56
N THR A 243 4.00 -23.12 1.36
CA THR A 243 5.13 -22.97 0.43
C THR A 243 5.31 -21.53 -0.03
N VAL A 244 4.23 -20.84 -0.40
CA VAL A 244 4.27 -19.43 -0.79
C VAL A 244 4.76 -18.56 0.37
N ARG A 245 4.25 -18.78 1.58
CA ARG A 245 4.70 -18.09 2.79
C ARG A 245 6.20 -18.25 3.01
N THR A 246 6.70 -19.48 2.99
CA THR A 246 8.14 -19.75 3.18
C THR A 246 8.97 -19.03 2.11
N ALA A 247 8.54 -19.05 0.84
CA ALA A 247 9.24 -18.35 -0.23
C ALA A 247 9.28 -16.83 0.02
N LEU A 248 8.16 -16.22 0.43
CA LEU A 248 8.12 -14.79 0.75
C LEU A 248 8.98 -14.42 1.96
N GLU A 249 8.99 -15.26 3.00
CA GLU A 249 9.80 -15.05 4.21
C GLU A 249 11.30 -15.16 3.89
N SER A 250 11.70 -16.15 3.09
CA SER A 250 13.08 -16.27 2.60
C SER A 250 13.49 -15.09 1.73
N GLY A 251 12.62 -14.64 0.81
CA GLY A 251 12.85 -13.47 -0.03
C GLY A 251 13.04 -12.20 0.80
N LEU A 252 12.16 -11.98 1.79
CA LEU A 252 12.27 -10.82 2.68
C LEU A 252 13.52 -10.85 3.55
N LYS A 253 13.90 -12.02 4.06
CA LYS A 253 15.16 -12.17 4.78
C LYS A 253 16.35 -11.83 3.89
N ALA A 254 16.39 -12.37 2.67
CA ALA A 254 17.46 -12.08 1.71
C ALA A 254 17.50 -10.59 1.32
N GLU A 255 16.35 -9.94 1.13
CA GLU A 255 16.27 -8.50 0.87
C GLU A 255 16.85 -7.69 2.02
N LEU A 256 16.49 -8.00 3.27
CA LEU A 256 16.97 -7.29 4.45
C LEU A 256 18.46 -7.52 4.73
N GLU A 257 19.00 -8.65 4.29
CA GLU A 257 20.43 -8.97 4.30
C GLU A 257 21.14 -8.45 3.03
N ALA A 258 20.44 -7.66 2.22
CA ALA A 258 20.91 -7.04 0.98
C ALA A 258 21.42 -8.02 -0.09
N ARG A 259 20.99 -9.29 -0.01
CA ARG A 259 21.24 -10.36 -0.99
C ARG A 259 20.16 -10.35 -2.07
N TYR A 260 20.16 -9.30 -2.89
CA TYR A 260 19.06 -8.99 -3.79
C TYR A 260 18.81 -10.05 -4.89
N ALA A 261 19.85 -10.71 -5.40
CA ALA A 261 19.66 -11.79 -6.37
C ALA A 261 18.87 -12.98 -5.78
N GLU A 262 19.20 -13.40 -4.55
CA GLU A 262 18.49 -14.46 -3.83
C GLU A 262 17.05 -14.02 -3.47
N ALA A 263 16.87 -12.75 -3.08
CA ALA A 263 15.55 -12.19 -2.82
C ALA A 263 14.64 -12.25 -4.07
N GLU A 264 15.17 -11.88 -5.24
CA GLU A 264 14.44 -11.96 -6.51
C GLU A 264 14.03 -13.39 -6.83
N GLU A 265 14.92 -14.37 -6.69
CA GLU A 265 14.62 -15.79 -6.93
C GLU A 265 13.46 -16.28 -6.06
N HIS A 266 13.47 -15.96 -4.76
CA HIS A 266 12.43 -16.33 -3.83
C HIS A 266 11.09 -15.66 -4.12
N TYR A 267 11.09 -14.36 -4.42
CA TYR A 267 9.87 -13.63 -4.75
C TYR A 267 9.28 -14.07 -6.10
N VAL A 268 10.12 -14.32 -7.11
CA VAL A 268 9.68 -14.89 -8.39
C VAL A 268 9.08 -16.27 -8.16
N HIS A 269 9.71 -17.12 -7.34
CA HIS A 269 9.16 -18.43 -7.00
C HIS A 269 7.78 -18.33 -6.34
N ALA A 270 7.60 -17.43 -5.37
CA ALA A 270 6.30 -17.19 -4.73
C ALA A 270 5.22 -16.79 -5.74
N VAL A 271 5.53 -15.87 -6.66
CA VAL A 271 4.61 -15.44 -7.72
C VAL A 271 4.37 -16.55 -8.76
N THR A 272 5.34 -17.41 -9.06
CA THR A 272 5.13 -18.57 -9.95
C THR A 272 4.16 -19.58 -9.33
N LEU A 273 4.27 -19.83 -8.02
CA LEU A 273 3.37 -20.74 -7.30
C LEU A 273 1.95 -20.17 -7.18
N ALA A 274 1.84 -18.86 -6.98
CA ALA A 274 0.58 -18.17 -6.80
C ALA A 274 0.52 -16.89 -7.63
N PRO A 275 0.25 -17.00 -8.95
CA PRO A 275 0.36 -15.87 -9.87
C PRO A 275 -0.61 -14.73 -9.54
N ASN A 276 -1.71 -15.01 -8.85
CA ASN A 276 -2.74 -14.02 -8.51
C ASN A 276 -2.74 -13.64 -7.02
N ASP A 277 -1.79 -14.12 -6.22
CA ASP A 277 -1.71 -13.73 -4.81
C ASP A 277 -1.20 -12.29 -4.68
N ALA A 278 -2.06 -11.40 -4.15
CA ALA A 278 -1.78 -9.99 -4.05
C ALA A 278 -0.59 -9.68 -3.13
N THR A 279 -0.35 -10.52 -2.12
CA THR A 279 0.80 -10.36 -1.21
C THR A 279 2.11 -10.70 -1.94
N ALA A 280 2.18 -11.80 -2.66
CA ALA A 280 3.36 -12.18 -3.43
C ALA A 280 3.67 -11.17 -4.55
N LEU A 281 2.65 -10.72 -5.28
CA LEU A 281 2.78 -9.66 -6.29
C LEU A 281 3.29 -8.36 -5.66
N ARG A 282 2.81 -7.99 -4.47
CA ARG A 282 3.25 -6.80 -3.74
C ARG A 282 4.74 -6.86 -3.42
N PHE A 283 5.21 -7.96 -2.83
CA PHE A 283 6.63 -8.11 -2.46
C PHE A 283 7.53 -8.00 -3.69
N LEU A 284 7.23 -8.75 -4.76
CA LEU A 284 8.03 -8.69 -5.99
C LEU A 284 7.97 -7.31 -6.67
N GLY A 285 6.79 -6.67 -6.69
CA GLY A 285 6.62 -5.34 -7.27
C GLY A 285 7.41 -4.27 -6.52
N GLU A 286 7.35 -4.29 -5.19
CA GLU A 286 8.13 -3.37 -4.35
C GLU A 286 9.63 -3.62 -4.46
N PHE A 287 10.05 -4.89 -4.47
CA PHE A 287 11.45 -5.25 -4.69
C PHE A 287 11.98 -4.69 -6.03
N TYR A 288 11.21 -4.84 -7.12
CA TYR A 288 11.58 -4.26 -8.41
C TYR A 288 11.64 -2.73 -8.38
N ARG A 289 10.68 -2.08 -7.72
CA ARG A 289 10.62 -0.61 -7.67
C ARG A 289 11.74 -0.01 -6.81
N HIS A 290 12.02 -0.62 -5.66
CA HIS A 290 12.94 -0.09 -4.65
C HIS A 290 14.38 -0.55 -4.85
N GLN A 291 14.62 -1.85 -5.02
CA GLN A 291 15.98 -2.39 -4.94
C GLN A 291 16.67 -2.41 -6.30
N THR A 292 15.98 -2.85 -7.35
CA THR A 292 16.63 -3.13 -8.65
C THR A 292 16.38 -2.07 -9.73
N GLY A 293 15.43 -1.15 -9.50
CA GLY A 293 15.07 -0.12 -10.48
C GLY A 293 14.36 -0.66 -11.72
N GLN A 294 13.78 -1.87 -11.65
CA GLN A 294 13.04 -2.49 -12.75
C GLN A 294 11.59 -1.97 -12.79
N TRP A 295 11.43 -0.65 -12.95
CA TRP A 295 10.14 0.04 -12.77
C TRP A 295 9.04 -0.45 -13.71
N ASP A 296 9.34 -0.84 -14.94
CA ASP A 296 8.35 -1.41 -15.86
C ASP A 296 7.79 -2.74 -15.34
N ARG A 297 8.64 -3.59 -14.76
CA ARG A 297 8.21 -4.85 -14.14
C ARG A 297 7.36 -4.57 -12.91
N ALA A 298 7.79 -3.62 -12.07
CA ALA A 298 7.03 -3.20 -10.90
C ALA A 298 5.64 -2.67 -11.29
N GLY A 299 5.55 -1.78 -12.28
CA GLY A 299 4.31 -1.21 -12.77
C GLY A 299 3.33 -2.27 -13.28
N ARG A 300 3.81 -3.27 -14.04
CA ARG A 300 2.97 -4.41 -14.47
C ARG A 300 2.42 -5.20 -13.29
N LEU A 301 3.23 -5.46 -12.25
CA LEU A 301 2.78 -6.19 -11.07
C LEU A 301 1.78 -5.37 -10.25
N PHE A 302 2.01 -4.07 -10.06
CA PHE A 302 1.07 -3.20 -9.36
C PHE A 302 -0.26 -3.07 -10.10
N ASN A 303 -0.26 -2.92 -11.43
CA ASN A 303 -1.49 -2.92 -12.21
C ASN A 303 -2.26 -4.24 -12.04
N ARG A 304 -1.58 -5.39 -12.06
CA ARG A 304 -2.21 -6.68 -11.76
C ARG A 304 -2.86 -6.71 -10.38
N ILE A 305 -2.25 -6.13 -9.35
CA ILE A 305 -2.87 -6.02 -8.01
C ILE A 305 -4.14 -5.16 -8.08
N LEU A 306 -4.11 -4.02 -8.76
CA LEU A 306 -5.24 -3.08 -8.79
C LEU A 306 -6.43 -3.59 -9.59
N GLU A 307 -6.16 -4.39 -10.62
CA GLU A 307 -7.19 -4.98 -11.46
C GLU A 307 -7.82 -6.24 -10.81
N ASN A 308 -7.12 -6.91 -9.90
CA ASN A 308 -7.55 -8.15 -9.25
C ASN A 308 -8.12 -7.93 -7.84
N PRO A 309 -8.88 -8.91 -7.30
CA PRO A 309 -9.18 -8.97 -5.87
C PRO A 309 -7.88 -8.92 -5.06
N SER A 310 -7.76 -7.91 -4.22
CA SER A 310 -6.54 -7.65 -3.44
C SER A 310 -6.91 -7.13 -2.07
N ASP A 311 -6.12 -7.52 -1.06
CA ASP A 311 -6.30 -7.01 0.28
C ASP A 311 -5.98 -5.51 0.33
N PRO A 312 -6.54 -4.76 1.30
CA PRO A 312 -6.35 -3.32 1.39
C PRO A 312 -4.89 -2.87 1.45
N ILE A 313 -3.98 -3.64 2.06
CA ILE A 313 -2.56 -3.28 2.15
C ILE A 313 -1.90 -3.45 0.78
N ALA A 314 -2.11 -4.59 0.09
CA ALA A 314 -1.60 -4.79 -1.25
C ALA A 314 -2.07 -3.70 -2.22
N ARG A 315 -3.36 -3.36 -2.18
CA ARG A 315 -3.93 -2.29 -2.99
C ARG A 315 -3.30 -0.93 -2.67
N ALA A 316 -3.17 -0.58 -1.39
CA ALA A 316 -2.55 0.68 -0.98
C ALA A 316 -1.09 0.79 -1.42
N VAL A 317 -0.31 -0.29 -1.30
CA VAL A 317 1.10 -0.32 -1.73
C VAL A 317 1.21 -0.20 -3.25
N ALA A 318 0.36 -0.88 -4.02
CA ALA A 318 0.35 -0.77 -5.48
C ALA A 318 0.00 0.66 -5.95
N LEU A 319 -1.01 1.28 -5.35
CA LEU A 319 -1.37 2.69 -5.60
C LEU A 319 -0.23 3.65 -5.23
N HIS A 320 0.42 3.41 -4.10
CA HIS A 320 1.60 4.17 -3.70
C HIS A 320 2.75 4.03 -4.72
N GLY A 321 3.11 2.79 -5.09
CA GLY A 321 4.20 2.52 -6.01
C GLY A 321 3.98 3.17 -7.38
N LEU A 322 2.78 3.00 -7.95
CA LEU A 322 2.38 3.64 -9.20
C LEU A 322 2.31 5.17 -9.07
N GLY A 323 1.84 5.70 -7.95
CA GLY A 323 1.83 7.14 -7.67
C GLY A 323 3.23 7.74 -7.68
N LYS A 324 4.18 7.10 -6.99
CA LYS A 324 5.60 7.52 -6.98
C LYS A 324 6.21 7.48 -8.39
N MET A 325 5.99 6.39 -9.13
CA MET A 325 6.46 6.26 -10.51
C MET A 325 5.85 7.32 -11.44
N THR A 326 4.58 7.64 -11.25
CA THR A 326 3.84 8.66 -12.01
C THR A 326 4.36 10.08 -11.73
N ILE A 327 4.71 10.37 -10.47
CA ILE A 327 5.40 11.60 -10.07
C ILE A 327 6.78 11.69 -10.72
N HIS A 328 7.59 10.62 -10.72
CA HIS A 328 8.90 10.63 -11.41
C HIS A 328 8.78 10.80 -12.92
N ALA A 329 7.65 10.40 -13.52
CA ALA A 329 7.33 10.67 -14.91
C ALA A 329 6.80 12.09 -15.17
N GLY A 330 6.75 12.96 -14.15
CA GLY A 330 6.32 14.36 -14.24
C GLY A 330 4.81 14.59 -14.18
N ARG A 331 4.00 13.52 -13.98
CA ARG A 331 2.53 13.62 -13.90
C ARG A 331 2.07 13.78 -12.44
N PHE A 332 2.41 14.90 -11.83
CA PHE A 332 2.25 15.11 -10.37
C PHE A 332 0.80 14.96 -9.87
N ALA A 333 -0.17 15.64 -10.50
CA ALA A 333 -1.57 15.60 -10.07
C ALA A 333 -2.15 14.18 -10.08
N GLU A 334 -1.79 13.39 -11.09
CA GLU A 334 -2.22 12.00 -11.22
C GLU A 334 -1.59 11.12 -10.14
N GLY A 335 -0.29 11.28 -9.88
CA GLY A 335 0.39 10.54 -8.81
C GLY A 335 -0.08 10.91 -7.40
N LEU A 336 -0.45 12.16 -7.14
CA LEU A 336 -1.05 12.59 -5.87
C LEU A 336 -2.44 11.99 -5.67
N ALA A 337 -3.27 11.95 -6.71
CA ALA A 337 -4.56 11.27 -6.65
C ALA A 337 -4.39 9.78 -6.33
N MET A 338 -3.34 9.12 -6.84
CA MET A 338 -3.01 7.75 -6.46
C MET A 338 -2.57 7.62 -5.00
N PHE A 339 -1.83 8.59 -4.44
CA PHE A 339 -1.51 8.60 -3.00
C PHE A 339 -2.75 8.77 -2.12
N GLU A 340 -3.72 9.60 -2.51
CA GLU A 340 -4.99 9.73 -1.79
C GLU A 340 -5.77 8.41 -1.82
N GLN A 341 -5.90 7.79 -3.00
CA GLN A 341 -6.51 6.46 -3.14
C GLN A 341 -5.77 5.39 -2.33
N SER A 342 -4.43 5.48 -2.23
CA SER A 342 -3.62 4.57 -1.40
C SER A 342 -4.03 4.66 0.06
N LEU A 343 -4.16 5.88 0.61
CA LEU A 343 -4.55 6.10 2.00
C LEU A 343 -6.00 5.69 2.29
N ASP A 344 -6.91 5.86 1.32
CA ASP A 344 -8.29 5.38 1.41
C ASP A 344 -8.36 3.85 1.45
N ALA A 345 -7.51 3.19 0.65
CA ALA A 345 -7.37 1.74 0.68
C ALA A 345 -6.82 1.28 2.04
N TYR A 346 -5.66 1.79 2.45
CA TYR A 346 -5.07 1.54 3.76
C TYR A 346 -4.02 2.60 4.12
N PRO A 347 -4.03 3.16 5.35
CA PRO A 347 -3.02 4.14 5.77
C PRO A 347 -1.60 3.55 5.78
N LEU A 348 -0.71 4.15 5.01
CA LEU A 348 0.70 3.76 4.91
C LEU A 348 1.60 4.95 5.30
N PRO A 349 2.54 4.80 6.25
CA PRO A 349 3.46 5.87 6.61
C PRO A 349 4.30 6.35 5.44
N ILE A 350 4.73 5.46 4.54
CA ILE A 350 5.48 5.85 3.34
C ILE A 350 4.67 6.78 2.43
N THR A 351 3.35 6.59 2.33
CA THR A 351 2.46 7.47 1.55
C THR A 351 2.35 8.84 2.22
N TYR A 352 2.18 8.89 3.54
CA TYR A 352 2.19 10.16 4.29
C TYR A 352 3.54 10.89 4.19
N ARG A 353 4.67 10.17 4.27
CA ARG A 353 6.00 10.74 4.09
C ARG A 353 6.17 11.36 2.70
N ASN A 354 5.75 10.68 1.63
CA ASN A 354 5.84 11.22 0.27
C ASN A 354 4.89 12.40 0.04
N LEU A 355 3.70 12.40 0.66
CA LEU A 355 2.84 13.60 0.68
C LEU A 355 3.49 14.75 1.44
N ALA A 356 4.17 14.48 2.55
CA ALA A 356 4.91 15.50 3.29
C ALA A 356 6.03 16.12 2.43
N VAL A 357 6.79 15.30 1.69
CA VAL A 357 7.80 15.75 0.71
C VAL A 357 7.18 16.68 -0.31
N TYR A 358 6.09 16.24 -0.95
CA TYR A 358 5.41 17.03 -1.97
C TYR A 358 4.93 18.39 -1.41
N TRP A 359 4.21 18.40 -0.29
CA TRP A 359 3.71 19.65 0.26
C TRP A 359 4.81 20.55 0.79
N PHE A 360 5.93 19.98 1.22
CA PHE A 360 7.09 20.76 1.60
C PHE A 360 7.74 21.44 0.39
N SER A 361 7.89 20.74 -0.74
CA SER A 361 8.40 21.37 -1.99
C SER A 361 7.48 22.47 -2.51
N GLU A 362 6.17 22.36 -2.26
CA GLU A 362 5.18 23.41 -2.54
C GLU A 362 5.20 24.55 -1.52
N LYS A 363 6.18 24.58 -0.60
CA LYS A 363 6.32 25.57 0.48
C LYS A 363 5.11 25.63 1.43
N GLN A 364 4.34 24.54 1.50
CA GLN A 364 3.19 24.36 2.40
C GLN A 364 3.63 23.57 3.65
N SER A 365 4.55 24.15 4.44
CA SER A 365 5.18 23.48 5.58
C SER A 365 4.20 22.96 6.63
N ASP A 366 3.08 23.66 6.87
CA ASP A 366 2.05 23.22 7.80
C ASP A 366 1.34 21.93 7.34
N LYS A 367 1.09 21.81 6.02
CA LYS A 367 0.52 20.60 5.43
C LYS A 367 1.51 19.45 5.52
N ALA A 368 2.78 19.70 5.18
CA ALA A 368 3.84 18.70 5.30
C ALA A 368 3.97 18.16 6.73
N ALA A 369 4.00 19.05 7.72
CA ALA A 369 4.02 18.68 9.13
C ALA A 369 2.76 17.89 9.55
N GLY A 370 1.60 18.22 8.99
CA GLY A 370 0.36 17.45 9.15
C GLY A 370 0.51 16.00 8.73
N TYR A 371 0.99 15.75 7.51
CA TYR A 371 1.23 14.40 7.02
C TYR A 371 2.32 13.66 7.80
N MET A 372 3.39 14.35 8.21
CA MET A 372 4.42 13.73 9.04
C MET A 372 3.87 13.28 10.41
N ARG A 373 3.00 14.08 11.04
CA ARG A 373 2.29 13.66 12.26
C ARG A 373 1.43 12.41 12.02
N GLN A 374 0.79 12.29 10.86
CA GLN A 374 0.02 11.10 10.50
C GLN A 374 0.92 9.88 10.30
N ALA A 375 2.09 10.02 9.65
CA ALA A 375 3.07 8.95 9.52
C ALA A 375 3.57 8.44 10.89
N LEU A 376 3.93 9.37 11.79
CA LEU A 376 4.37 9.05 13.16
C LEU A 376 3.25 8.44 14.00
N ALA A 377 2.00 8.85 13.81
CA ALA A 377 0.87 8.31 14.56
C ALA A 377 0.59 6.83 14.24
N LEU A 378 1.02 6.35 13.08
CA LEU A 378 0.92 4.93 12.72
C LEU A 378 2.01 4.08 13.39
N ASP A 379 3.17 4.67 13.68
CA ASP A 379 4.24 4.05 14.46
C ASP A 379 5.18 5.12 15.03
N LEU A 380 5.02 5.41 16.31
CA LEU A 380 5.83 6.41 17.02
C LEU A 380 7.26 5.91 17.28
N ALA A 381 7.47 4.59 17.27
CA ALA A 381 8.76 3.97 17.54
C ALA A 381 9.55 3.65 16.27
N ASP A 382 8.95 3.80 15.09
CA ASP A 382 9.64 3.59 13.81
C ASP A 382 10.80 4.57 13.66
N THR A 383 12.02 4.06 13.80
CA THR A 383 13.26 4.83 13.69
C THR A 383 13.32 5.60 12.37
N TYR A 384 12.85 5.00 11.27
CA TYR A 384 12.89 5.66 9.97
C TYR A 384 11.95 6.86 9.91
N ASN A 385 10.70 6.74 10.39
CA ASN A 385 9.77 7.86 10.53
C ASN A 385 10.34 8.97 11.42
N GLN A 386 11.02 8.62 12.51
CA GLN A 386 11.65 9.62 13.39
C GLN A 386 12.76 10.39 12.66
N ILE A 387 13.64 9.69 11.93
CA ILE A 387 14.68 10.33 11.10
C ILE A 387 14.04 11.21 10.03
N PHE A 388 13.01 10.70 9.35
CA PHE A 388 12.31 11.44 8.30
C PHE A 388 11.65 12.72 8.83
N ALA A 389 11.01 12.65 10.00
CA ALA A 389 10.48 13.84 10.67
C ALA A 389 11.58 14.85 11.01
N ALA A 390 12.75 14.37 11.46
CA ALA A 390 13.87 15.22 11.82
C ALA A 390 14.44 16.03 10.64
N VAL A 391 14.31 15.54 9.40
CA VAL A 391 14.62 16.34 8.20
C VAL A 391 13.83 17.66 8.19
N TYR A 392 12.54 17.61 8.51
CA TYR A 392 11.69 18.79 8.54
C TYR A 392 11.90 19.65 9.78
N LEU A 393 12.33 19.07 10.91
CA LEU A 393 12.78 19.87 12.06
C LEU A 393 14.00 20.71 11.67
N ALA A 394 14.98 20.12 10.97
CA ALA A 394 16.16 20.82 10.49
C ALA A 394 15.78 21.98 9.56
N ALA A 395 14.89 21.71 8.59
CA ALA A 395 14.44 22.72 7.63
C ALA A 395 13.57 23.83 8.28
N ALA A 396 12.92 23.54 9.41
CA ALA A 396 12.19 24.52 10.22
C ALA A 396 13.09 25.32 11.18
N GLY A 397 14.41 25.13 11.13
CA GLY A 397 15.39 25.81 12.00
C GLY A 397 15.54 25.19 13.39
N GLN A 398 14.90 24.05 13.66
CA GLN A 398 15.08 23.27 14.89
C GLN A 398 16.28 22.33 14.77
N THR A 399 17.44 22.91 14.44
CA THR A 399 18.64 22.18 14.03
C THR A 399 19.19 21.27 15.12
N GLU A 400 19.23 21.70 16.39
CA GLU A 400 19.76 20.87 17.48
C GLU A 400 18.93 19.61 17.74
N ASP A 401 17.59 19.72 17.69
CA ASP A 401 16.69 18.58 17.85
C ASP A 401 16.85 17.59 16.69
N ALA A 402 16.97 18.10 15.46
CA ALA A 402 17.22 17.28 14.29
C ALA A 402 18.58 16.56 14.37
N LEU A 403 19.64 17.27 14.80
CA LEU A 403 20.98 16.71 14.94
C LEU A 403 21.05 15.66 16.06
N LYS A 404 20.27 15.80 17.13
CA LYS A 404 20.15 14.76 18.16
C LYS A 404 19.63 13.45 17.58
N VAL A 405 18.58 13.52 16.75
CA VAL A 405 18.04 12.35 16.04
C VAL A 405 19.07 11.80 15.06
N ALA A 406 19.73 12.67 14.28
CA ALA A 406 20.72 12.23 13.29
C ALA A 406 21.90 11.49 13.94
N ARG A 407 22.51 12.06 14.99
CA ARG A 407 23.64 11.46 15.71
C ARG A 407 23.30 10.10 16.32
N ALA A 408 22.09 9.95 16.88
CA ALA A 408 21.64 8.68 17.46
C ALA A 408 21.44 7.58 16.40
N ASN A 409 21.21 7.96 15.15
CA ASN A 409 20.79 7.06 14.09
C ASN A 409 21.78 6.97 12.92
N GLU A 410 23.01 7.45 13.04
CA GLU A 410 24.01 7.36 11.97
C GLU A 410 24.26 5.93 11.51
N HIS A 411 24.06 4.94 12.37
CA HIS A 411 24.20 3.51 12.05
C HIS A 411 23.13 2.97 11.09
N VAL A 412 22.02 3.69 10.89
CA VAL A 412 20.90 3.27 10.02
C VAL A 412 21.29 3.53 8.56
N LEU A 413 21.67 2.47 7.85
CA LEU A 413 22.23 2.57 6.51
C LEU A 413 21.17 3.04 5.49
N GLU A 414 19.95 2.52 5.57
CA GLU A 414 18.82 2.87 4.70
C GLU A 414 18.34 4.33 4.86
N ALA A 415 18.77 5.01 5.93
CA ALA A 415 18.40 6.41 6.20
C ALA A 415 19.52 7.39 5.82
N SER A 416 20.58 6.95 5.14
CA SER A 416 21.75 7.79 4.84
C SER A 416 21.39 9.06 4.07
N TYR A 417 20.46 8.96 3.11
CA TYR A 417 19.94 10.13 2.39
C TYR A 417 19.33 11.17 3.32
N ASN A 418 18.42 10.76 4.19
CA ASN A 418 17.69 11.66 5.10
C ASN A 418 18.62 12.24 6.17
N LEU A 419 19.57 11.43 6.67
CA LEU A 419 20.60 11.91 7.58
C LEU A 419 21.46 12.97 6.88
N ALA A 420 21.85 12.74 5.61
CA ALA A 420 22.59 13.74 4.85
C ALA A 420 21.80 15.05 4.69
N ALA A 421 20.48 14.97 4.45
CA ALA A 421 19.60 16.13 4.39
C ALA A 421 19.63 16.94 5.69
N ILE A 422 19.56 16.28 6.85
CA ILE A 422 19.66 16.95 8.17
C ILE A 422 21.01 17.68 8.31
N TRP A 423 22.12 17.01 7.99
CA TRP A 423 23.45 17.62 8.10
C TRP A 423 23.68 18.75 7.09
N ALA A 424 23.11 18.65 5.88
CA ALA A 424 23.16 19.71 4.87
C ALA A 424 22.40 20.95 5.33
N GLN A 425 21.22 20.78 5.93
CA GLN A 425 20.42 21.87 6.53
C GLN A 425 21.09 22.45 7.78
N ALA A 426 21.87 21.66 8.53
CA ALA A 426 22.68 22.13 9.65
C ALA A 426 23.95 22.88 9.22
N GLY A 427 24.27 22.91 7.93
CA GLY A 427 25.48 23.54 7.39
C GLY A 427 26.75 22.69 7.47
N ASP A 428 26.67 21.43 7.93
CA ASP A 428 27.80 20.51 7.92
C ASP A 428 27.91 19.81 6.56
N ARG A 429 28.50 20.55 5.62
CA ARG A 429 28.77 20.08 4.27
C ARG A 429 29.56 18.77 4.25
N ALA A 430 30.57 18.63 5.10
CA ALA A 430 31.47 17.48 5.07
C ALA A 430 30.71 16.20 5.43
N LYS A 431 29.92 16.24 6.51
CA LYS A 431 29.11 15.11 6.95
C LYS A 431 27.98 14.78 5.99
N ALA A 432 27.32 15.79 5.41
CA ALA A 432 26.31 15.58 4.38
C ALA A 432 26.87 14.82 3.17
N MET A 433 28.05 15.24 2.67
CA MET A 433 28.72 14.59 1.54
C MET A 433 29.21 13.17 1.85
N GLU A 434 29.65 12.91 3.08
CA GLU A 434 29.98 11.55 3.56
C GLU A 434 28.76 10.62 3.48
N LEU A 435 27.62 11.06 4.00
CA LEU A 435 26.40 10.27 4.06
C LEU A 435 25.74 10.08 2.69
N LEU A 436 25.77 11.09 1.81
CA LEU A 436 25.36 10.93 0.41
C LEU A 436 26.24 9.91 -0.31
N ARG A 437 27.56 9.92 -0.09
CA ARG A 437 28.46 8.90 -0.65
C ARG A 437 28.11 7.51 -0.13
N ARG A 438 27.79 7.40 1.16
CA ARG A 438 27.33 6.13 1.76
C ARG A 438 26.03 5.65 1.14
N GLN A 439 25.05 6.54 0.95
CA GLN A 439 23.80 6.21 0.25
C GLN A 439 24.11 5.65 -1.14
N PHE A 440 24.78 6.44 -1.98
CA PHE A 440 24.92 6.11 -3.39
C PHE A 440 25.88 4.95 -3.68
N TYR A 441 26.93 4.75 -2.87
CA TYR A 441 27.99 3.80 -3.21
C TYR A 441 28.20 2.69 -2.18
N THR A 442 27.47 2.70 -1.06
CA THR A 442 27.51 1.62 -0.07
C THR A 442 26.15 0.96 0.10
N TYR A 443 25.08 1.75 0.19
CA TYR A 443 23.72 1.23 0.30
C TYR A 443 23.15 0.84 -1.08
N GLU A 444 23.19 1.74 -2.05
CA GLU A 444 22.62 1.53 -3.38
C GLU A 444 23.48 0.61 -4.25
N GLN A 445 22.98 -0.61 -4.51
CA GLN A 445 23.69 -1.63 -5.26
C GLN A 445 23.45 -1.53 -6.78
N TYR A 446 22.31 -1.00 -7.22
CA TYR A 446 21.94 -0.96 -8.63
C TYR A 446 22.07 0.44 -9.23
N ASP A 447 22.75 0.52 -10.38
CA ASP A 447 23.04 1.78 -11.07
C ASP A 447 21.77 2.58 -11.41
N ALA A 448 20.68 1.90 -11.78
CA ALA A 448 19.42 2.54 -12.12
C ALA A 448 18.79 3.27 -10.93
N VAL A 449 18.75 2.62 -9.76
CA VAL A 449 18.23 3.23 -8.52
C VAL A 449 19.14 4.35 -8.08
N ARG A 450 20.45 4.11 -8.05
CA ARG A 450 21.47 5.12 -7.72
C ARG A 450 21.33 6.38 -8.58
N ALA A 451 21.19 6.23 -9.89
CA ALA A 451 21.04 7.36 -10.80
C ALA A 451 19.77 8.18 -10.47
N MET A 452 18.65 7.51 -10.19
CA MET A 452 17.41 8.19 -9.79
C MET A 452 17.58 8.93 -8.45
N GLU A 453 18.16 8.32 -7.43
CA GLU A 453 18.39 9.01 -6.15
C GLU A 453 19.38 10.17 -6.25
N MET A 454 20.40 10.06 -7.11
CA MET A 454 21.30 11.18 -7.41
C MET A 454 20.57 12.34 -8.09
N LYS A 455 19.64 12.03 -9.02
CA LYS A 455 18.78 13.05 -9.64
C LYS A 455 17.88 13.70 -8.59
N GLU A 456 17.25 12.89 -7.75
CA GLU A 456 16.45 13.38 -6.62
C GLU A 456 17.25 14.32 -5.72
N ALA A 457 18.50 13.99 -5.36
CA ALA A 457 19.36 14.88 -4.54
C ALA A 457 19.69 16.21 -5.22
N ARG A 458 19.84 16.22 -6.56
CA ARG A 458 20.06 17.46 -7.33
C ARG A 458 18.81 18.34 -7.40
N GLU A 459 17.63 17.74 -7.27
CA GLU A 459 16.35 18.45 -7.31
C GLU A 459 15.87 18.80 -5.90
N ASP A 460 16.33 18.10 -4.87
CA ASP A 460 15.88 18.28 -3.50
C ASP A 460 16.38 19.58 -2.87
N TYR A 461 15.41 20.36 -2.38
CA TYR A 461 15.63 21.59 -1.63
C TYR A 461 16.47 21.36 -0.37
N MET A 462 16.41 20.17 0.22
CA MET A 462 17.23 19.82 1.39
C MET A 462 18.74 19.90 1.10
N PHE A 463 19.16 19.82 -0.16
CA PHE A 463 20.55 19.92 -0.58
C PHE A 463 20.88 21.21 -1.35
N THR A 464 20.01 22.24 -1.31
CA THR A 464 20.28 23.50 -2.02
C THR A 464 21.64 24.13 -1.66
N SER A 465 22.12 23.96 -0.43
CA SER A 465 23.45 24.41 0.00
C SER A 465 24.61 23.69 -0.70
N LEU A 466 24.36 22.53 -1.31
CA LEU A 466 25.34 21.70 -2.02
C LEU A 466 25.27 21.84 -3.55
N HIS A 467 24.19 22.41 -4.11
CA HIS A 467 23.94 22.42 -5.56
C HIS A 467 25.00 23.18 -6.38
N ALA A 468 25.72 24.13 -5.77
CA ALA A 468 26.82 24.86 -6.42
C ALA A 468 28.20 24.21 -6.19
N ASP A 469 28.25 23.06 -5.52
CA ASP A 469 29.49 22.41 -5.13
C ASP A 469 29.98 21.41 -6.19
N ALA A 470 31.19 21.64 -6.72
CA ALA A 470 31.78 20.78 -7.74
C ALA A 470 31.97 19.32 -7.28
N ALA A 471 32.19 19.07 -5.99
CA ALA A 471 32.28 17.72 -5.44
C ALA A 471 30.90 17.05 -5.34
N PHE A 472 29.83 17.80 -5.07
CA PHE A 472 28.45 17.30 -5.14
C PHE A 472 28.06 16.96 -6.57
N ASP A 473 28.39 17.82 -7.54
CA ASP A 473 28.20 17.53 -8.97
C ASP A 473 28.93 16.26 -9.40
N THR A 474 30.17 16.10 -8.95
CA THR A 474 30.98 14.90 -9.21
C THR A 474 30.39 13.66 -8.55
N LEU A 475 29.94 13.78 -7.29
CA LEU A 475 29.33 12.69 -6.53
C LEU A 475 28.04 12.20 -7.20
N THR A 476 27.28 13.11 -7.81
CA THR A 476 25.97 12.83 -8.42
C THR A 476 26.01 12.73 -9.94
N LYS A 477 27.19 12.55 -10.55
CA LYS A 477 27.41 12.63 -12.01
C LYS A 477 26.52 11.69 -12.83
N ASP A 478 26.08 10.59 -12.25
CA ASP A 478 25.26 9.57 -12.92
C ASP A 478 23.77 9.90 -12.88
N ALA A 479 23.35 11.01 -12.24
CA ALA A 479 21.99 11.53 -12.30
C ALA A 479 21.50 11.79 -13.74
N LYS A 480 22.42 12.08 -14.67
CA LYS A 480 22.09 12.21 -16.10
C LYS A 480 21.59 10.90 -16.72
N ASN A 481 21.88 9.78 -16.08
CA ASN A 481 21.42 8.45 -16.48
C ASN A 481 20.06 8.08 -15.86
N ALA A 482 19.45 8.99 -15.11
CA ALA A 482 18.15 8.80 -14.50
C ALA A 482 17.05 8.91 -15.56
N TRP A 483 16.63 7.76 -16.09
CA TRP A 483 15.46 7.65 -16.94
C TRP A 483 14.50 6.62 -16.36
N MET A 484 13.27 7.03 -16.13
CA MET A 484 12.16 6.08 -16.03
C MET A 484 11.88 5.59 -17.45
N ILE A 485 12.10 4.30 -17.72
CA ILE A 485 11.60 3.70 -18.96
C ILE A 485 10.07 3.81 -18.93
N GLY A 486 9.46 4.18 -20.05
CA GLY A 486 8.01 4.27 -20.19
C GLY A 486 7.46 5.69 -20.40
N ARG A 487 7.45 6.12 -21.66
CA ARG A 487 6.40 7.03 -22.19
C ARG A 487 5.05 6.29 -22.34
N GLU A 488 4.93 5.08 -21.82
CA GLU A 488 3.93 4.05 -22.16
C GLU A 488 2.91 3.74 -21.05
N PHE A 489 2.79 4.57 -20.02
CA PHE A 489 1.72 4.38 -19.01
C PHE A 489 0.30 4.66 -19.55
N CYS A 490 0.11 4.81 -20.87
CA CYS A 490 -1.18 4.84 -21.57
C CYS A 490 -1.08 4.25 -22.99
N ALA A 491 -1.58 3.02 -23.22
CA ALA A 491 -2.58 2.62 -24.25
C ALA A 491 -2.61 1.08 -24.47
N PRO A 492 -3.79 0.44 -24.70
CA PRO A 492 -3.96 -1.03 -24.68
C PRO A 492 -3.58 -1.78 -25.97
N ASP A 493 -2.95 -1.12 -26.95
CA ASP A 493 -2.77 -1.63 -28.31
C ASP A 493 -1.33 -2.08 -28.63
N GLN A 494 -0.41 -2.08 -27.65
CA GLN A 494 0.94 -2.63 -27.81
C GLN A 494 1.19 -3.87 -26.95
N LEU A 495 0.43 -4.92 -27.20
CA LEU A 495 0.82 -6.29 -26.85
C LEU A 495 1.38 -6.96 -28.11
N ILE A 496 2.71 -6.98 -28.24
CA ILE A 496 3.38 -7.92 -29.15
C ILE A 496 3.36 -9.29 -28.45
N PRO A 497 2.90 -10.36 -29.11
CA PRO A 497 2.76 -11.66 -28.48
C PRO A 497 4.12 -12.32 -28.22
N LEU A 498 4.22 -13.03 -27.10
CA LEU A 498 5.29 -13.99 -26.82
C LEU A 498 5.34 -15.04 -27.94
N THR A 499 6.30 -14.93 -28.86
CA THR A 499 6.57 -16.00 -29.83
C THR A 499 7.93 -16.63 -29.55
N ALA A 500 7.84 -17.90 -29.14
CA ALA A 500 8.71 -19.05 -29.36
C ALA A 500 10.20 -18.87 -29.74
N ALA A 501 11.01 -19.70 -29.07
CA ALA A 501 12.43 -19.95 -29.28
C ALA A 501 12.82 -20.24 -30.76
N PRO A 502 14.12 -20.11 -31.10
CA PRO A 502 14.55 -19.86 -32.47
C PRO A 502 14.82 -21.16 -33.25
N GLY A 503 14.59 -21.07 -34.57
CA GLY A 503 15.57 -21.54 -35.55
C GLY A 503 15.09 -22.62 -36.54
N PRO A 504 15.74 -22.69 -37.71
CA PRO A 504 15.05 -22.84 -39.00
C PRO A 504 15.44 -24.12 -39.77
N ARG A 505 14.82 -24.25 -40.96
CA ARG A 505 15.05 -25.17 -42.10
C ARG A 505 14.13 -26.40 -42.06
N MET A 506 13.38 -26.75 -43.11
CA MET A 506 13.39 -26.38 -44.53
C MET A 506 11.95 -26.32 -45.05
#